data_AF-A0A846YVD3-F1
#
_entry.id   AF-A0A846YVD3-F1
#
_cell.length_a   1.000
_cell.length_b   1.000
_cell.length_c   1.000
_cell.angle_alpha   90.00
_cell.angle_beta   90.00
_cell.angle_gamma   90.00
#
_symmetry.space_group_name_H-M   'P 1'
#
loop_
_entity.id
_entity.type
_entity.pdbx_description
1 polymer ?
#
loop_
_entity_poly.entity_id
_entity_poly.type
_entity_poly.pdbx_seq_one_letter_code
_entity_poly.pdbx_strand_id
1 'polypeptide(L)'
;MWIAPERRSISRWAVPGLVLAAGVVVGAVLAADGRSGTALIALAALAGYAGYLGYRRNEPALPISDGFGSGTRARAHLRAAATTGDVLTVAVVGGLVVQALRGSDITPYVWLAAVAGATYLIAALAGTRSL
;
A
#
# COMPACT_ATOMS: atom_id res chain seq x y z
N MET A 1 19.32 -1.64 28.46
CA MET A 1 17.91 -1.24 28.72
C MET A 1 17.00 -1.99 27.76
N TRP A 2 16.21 -2.93 28.27
CA TRP A 2 15.24 -3.72 27.53
C TRP A 2 13.93 -2.92 27.45
N ILE A 3 13.73 -2.17 26.37
CA ILE A 3 12.43 -1.55 26.10
C ILE A 3 11.48 -2.65 25.65
N ALA A 4 10.38 -2.79 26.38
CA ALA A 4 9.32 -3.75 26.13
C ALA A 4 8.95 -3.81 24.64
N PRO A 5 8.97 -5.00 24.01
CA PRO A 5 8.69 -5.16 22.57
C PRO A 5 7.25 -4.76 22.19
N GLU A 6 6.33 -4.68 23.15
CA GLU A 6 4.90 -4.39 22.92
C GLU A 6 4.65 -2.97 22.38
N ARG A 7 5.42 -1.95 22.79
CA ARG A 7 5.25 -0.58 22.24
C ARG A 7 5.62 -0.48 20.76
N ARG A 8 6.46 -1.39 20.25
CA ARG A 8 6.77 -1.44 18.81
C ARG A 8 5.60 -2.01 18.01
N SER A 9 4.77 -2.88 18.59
CA SER A 9 3.65 -3.51 17.89
C SER A 9 2.57 -2.48 17.50
N ILE A 10 2.13 -1.66 18.46
CA ILE A 10 1.12 -0.62 18.21
C ILE A 10 1.62 0.45 17.24
N SER A 11 2.87 0.90 17.38
CA SER A 11 3.47 1.88 16.46
C SER A 11 3.56 1.37 15.01
N ARG A 12 3.71 0.05 14.80
CA ARG A 12 3.79 -0.56 13.46
C ARG A 12 2.45 -0.55 12.72
N TRP A 13 1.34 -0.60 13.44
CA TRP A 13 -0.03 -0.55 12.90
C TRP A 13 -0.59 0.86 12.78
N ALA A 14 0.11 1.87 13.32
CA ALA A 14 -0.35 3.25 13.27
C ALA A 14 -0.55 3.74 11.82
N VAL A 15 0.36 3.43 10.90
CA VAL A 15 0.26 3.89 9.50
C VAL A 15 -0.88 3.19 8.75
N PRO A 16 -1.00 1.85 8.71
CA PRO A 16 -2.17 1.19 8.13
C PRO A 16 -3.49 1.65 8.74
N GLY A 17 -3.54 1.79 10.07
CA GLY A 17 -4.73 2.25 10.78
C GLY A 17 -5.12 3.68 10.39
N LEU A 18 -4.13 4.58 10.24
CA LEU A 18 -4.37 5.96 9.79
C LEU A 18 -4.89 6.00 8.35
N VAL A 19 -4.34 5.18 7.45
CA VAL A 19 -4.84 5.07 6.07
C VAL A 19 -6.29 4.57 6.03
N LEU A 20 -6.63 3.56 6.85
CA LEU A 20 -8.02 3.09 6.97
C LEU A 20 -8.94 4.20 7.49
N ALA A 21 -8.54 4.90 8.55
CA ALA A 21 -9.31 6.01 9.09
C ALA A 21 -9.53 7.11 8.03
N ALA A 22 -8.49 7.46 7.26
CA ALA A 22 -8.60 8.39 6.15
C ALA A 22 -9.58 7.89 5.07
N GLY A 23 -9.58 6.60 4.76
CA GLY A 23 -10.54 6.00 3.83
C GLY A 23 -11.99 6.11 4.31
N VAL A 24 -12.23 5.87 5.60
CA VAL A 24 -13.55 6.06 6.20
C VAL A 24 -13.99 7.53 6.12
N VAL A 25 -13.10 8.47 6.44
CA VAL A 25 -13.40 9.92 6.37
C VAL A 25 -13.70 10.35 4.92
N VAL A 26 -12.85 9.99 3.97
CA VAL A 26 -13.06 10.34 2.55
C VAL A 26 -14.34 9.71 2.00
N GLY A 27 -14.59 8.43 2.33
CA GLY A 27 -15.82 7.75 1.95
C GLY A 27 -17.07 8.43 2.52
N ALA A 28 -17.04 8.83 3.79
CA ALA A 28 -18.16 9.52 4.43
C ALA A 28 -18.45 10.88 3.77
N VAL A 29 -17.41 11.67 3.45
CA VAL A 29 -17.55 12.94 2.73
C VAL A 29 -18.18 12.73 1.36
N LEU A 30 -17.67 11.77 0.58
CA LEU A 30 -18.20 11.49 -0.76
C LEU A 30 -19.65 10.97 -0.72
N ALA A 31 -19.99 10.15 0.27
CA ALA A 31 -21.35 9.66 0.46
C ALA A 31 -22.32 10.78 0.85
N ALA A 32 -21.88 11.73 1.70
CA ALA A 32 -22.66 12.92 2.06
C ALA A 32 -22.95 13.81 0.83
N ASP A 33 -22.04 13.84 -0.14
CA ASP A 33 -22.22 14.53 -1.44
C ASP A 33 -23.06 13.72 -2.46
N GLY A 34 -23.67 12.60 -2.07
CA GLY A 34 -24.47 11.74 -2.96
C GLY A 34 -23.65 10.89 -3.94
N ARG A 35 -22.32 10.88 -3.82
CA ARG A 35 -21.39 10.15 -4.71
C ARG A 35 -21.06 8.77 -4.17
N SER A 36 -22.08 7.99 -3.82
CA SER A 36 -21.95 6.71 -3.10
C SER A 36 -21.08 5.68 -3.84
N GLY A 37 -21.16 5.62 -5.17
CA GLY A 37 -20.30 4.74 -5.98
C GLY A 37 -18.82 5.09 -5.86
N THR A 38 -18.49 6.38 -6.02
CA THR A 38 -17.12 6.90 -5.85
C THR A 38 -16.62 6.72 -4.42
N ALA A 39 -17.50 6.89 -3.42
CA ALA A 39 -17.20 6.65 -2.01
C ALA A 39 -16.75 5.21 -1.75
N LEU A 40 -17.49 4.22 -2.27
CA LEU A 40 -17.15 2.81 -2.14
C LEU A 40 -15.83 2.47 -2.81
N ILE A 41 -15.59 3.01 -4.02
CA ILE A 41 -14.34 2.78 -4.76
C ILE A 41 -13.14 3.37 -4.01
N ALA A 42 -13.25 4.61 -3.53
CA ALA A 42 -12.19 5.26 -2.77
C ALA A 42 -11.89 4.54 -1.46
N LEU A 43 -12.94 4.10 -0.74
CA LEU A 43 -12.80 3.32 0.48
C LEU A 43 -12.11 1.97 0.20
N ALA A 44 -12.53 1.25 -0.84
CA ALA A 44 -11.93 -0.02 -1.23
C ALA A 44 -10.45 0.13 -1.61
N ALA A 45 -10.09 1.19 -2.35
CA ALA A 45 -8.71 1.48 -2.71
C ALA A 45 -7.84 1.76 -1.47
N LEU A 46 -8.33 2.58 -0.54
CA LEU A 46 -7.60 2.90 0.70
C LEU A 46 -7.52 1.72 1.66
N ALA A 47 -8.57 0.89 1.72
CA ALA A 47 -8.53 -0.37 2.47
C ALA A 47 -7.52 -1.36 1.88
N GLY A 48 -7.49 -1.47 0.55
CA GLY A 48 -6.48 -2.27 -0.16
C GLY A 48 -5.06 -1.77 0.12
N TYR A 49 -4.84 -0.46 0.07
CA TYR A 49 -3.53 0.13 0.38
C TYR A 49 -3.12 -0.08 1.85
N ALA A 50 -4.04 0.06 2.80
CA ALA A 50 -3.76 -0.25 4.19
C ALA A 50 -3.44 -1.74 4.41
N GLY A 51 -4.16 -2.63 3.74
CA GLY A 51 -3.89 -4.07 3.74
C GLY A 51 -2.50 -4.37 3.17
N TYR A 52 -2.12 -3.74 2.06
CA TYR A 52 -0.78 -3.81 1.49
C TYR A 52 0.31 -3.40 2.49
N LEU A 53 0.13 -2.25 3.16
CA LEU A 53 1.06 -1.79 4.20
C LEU A 53 1.14 -2.73 5.40
N GLY A 54 0.01 -3.34 5.79
CA GLY A 54 -0.04 -4.34 6.86
C GLY A 54 0.68 -5.63 6.47
N TYR A 55 0.50 -6.11 5.24
CA TYR A 55 1.13 -7.33 4.75
C TYR A 55 2.66 -7.20 4.68
N ARG A 56 3.17 -6.12 4.06
CA ARG A 56 4.62 -5.83 4.01
C ARG A 56 5.30 -5.75 5.38
N ARG A 57 4.54 -5.48 6.44
CA ARG A 57 5.06 -5.39 7.82
C ARG A 57 5.21 -6.76 8.49
N ASN A 58 4.50 -7.79 8.01
CA ASN A 58 4.50 -9.14 8.56
C ASN A 58 5.39 -10.11 7.76
N GLU A 59 5.85 -9.75 6.57
CA GLU A 59 6.86 -10.53 5.85
C GLU A 59 8.16 -10.58 6.67
N PRO A 60 8.66 -11.78 7.06
CA PRO A 60 10.06 -11.94 7.42
C PRO A 60 10.89 -11.37 6.27
N ALA A 61 11.97 -10.65 6.56
CA ALA A 61 12.86 -10.15 5.51
C ALA A 61 13.17 -11.30 4.56
N LEU A 62 12.54 -11.27 3.38
CA LEU A 62 12.60 -12.39 2.44
C LEU A 62 14.07 -12.67 2.19
N PRO A 63 14.53 -13.93 2.33
CA PRO A 63 15.85 -14.29 1.85
C PRO A 63 15.90 -13.85 0.40
N ILE A 64 16.72 -12.83 0.15
CA ILE A 64 16.85 -12.18 -1.15
C ILE A 64 17.15 -13.29 -2.14
N SER A 65 16.26 -13.51 -3.11
CA SER A 65 16.38 -14.63 -4.01
C SER A 65 17.76 -14.64 -4.68
N ASP A 66 18.36 -15.82 -4.79
CA ASP A 66 19.70 -16.02 -5.34
C ASP A 66 19.85 -15.47 -6.78
N GLY A 67 18.73 -15.19 -7.45
CA GLY A 67 18.66 -14.64 -8.81
C GLY A 67 19.08 -13.16 -8.96
N PHE A 68 19.13 -12.36 -7.88
CA PHE A 68 19.53 -10.95 -7.98
C PHE A 68 21.04 -10.70 -7.81
N GLY A 69 21.82 -11.78 -7.61
CA GLY A 69 23.25 -11.71 -7.35
C GLY A 69 23.58 -11.29 -5.91
N SER A 70 24.75 -11.71 -5.42
CA SER A 70 25.21 -11.37 -4.08
C SER A 70 26.00 -10.06 -4.07
N GLY A 71 25.83 -9.23 -3.03
CA GLY A 71 26.66 -8.04 -2.78
C GLY A 71 25.91 -6.71 -2.60
N THR A 72 26.68 -5.66 -2.30
CA THR A 72 26.16 -4.33 -1.89
C THR A 72 25.40 -3.61 -3.00
N ARG A 73 25.82 -3.74 -4.27
CA ARG A 73 25.13 -3.11 -5.42
C ARG A 73 23.78 -3.76 -5.70
N ALA A 74 23.69 -5.09 -5.70
CA ALA A 74 22.43 -5.80 -5.87
C ALA A 74 21.40 -5.40 -4.80
N ARG A 75 21.84 -5.33 -3.53
CA ARG A 75 21.00 -4.82 -2.42
C ARG A 75 20.58 -3.36 -2.62
N ALA A 76 21.45 -2.51 -3.14
CA ALA A 76 21.13 -1.11 -3.41
C ALA A 76 20.06 -0.97 -4.52
N HIS A 77 20.19 -1.74 -5.62
CA HIS A 77 19.19 -1.73 -6.70
C HIS A 77 17.83 -2.26 -6.24
N LEU A 78 17.81 -3.35 -5.46
CA LEU A 78 16.57 -3.88 -4.89
C LEU A 78 15.91 -2.87 -3.94
N ARG A 79 16.71 -2.22 -3.08
CA ARG A 79 16.20 -1.19 -2.18
C ARG A 79 15.65 0.00 -2.95
N ALA A 80 16.36 0.45 -4.00
CA ALA A 80 15.90 1.53 -4.87
C ALA A 80 14.57 1.17 -5.55
N ALA A 81 14.46 -0.04 -6.12
CA ALA A 81 13.23 -0.51 -6.75
C ALA A 81 12.07 -0.57 -5.75
N ALA A 82 12.31 -1.10 -4.54
CA ALA A 82 11.31 -1.16 -3.49
C ALA A 82 10.84 0.24 -3.06
N THR A 83 11.77 1.18 -2.87
CA THR A 83 11.43 2.57 -2.51
C THR A 83 10.69 3.30 -3.62
N THR A 84 11.06 3.10 -4.88
CA THR A 84 10.36 3.72 -6.01
C THR A 84 8.94 3.18 -6.13
N GLY A 85 8.75 1.87 -5.90
CA GLY A 85 7.43 1.25 -5.83
C GLY A 85 6.56 1.91 -4.77
N ASP A 86 7.08 2.08 -3.54
CA ASP A 86 6.36 2.74 -2.44
C ASP A 86 5.96 4.18 -2.79
N VAL A 87 6.91 4.97 -3.29
CA VAL A 87 6.68 6.38 -3.66
C VAL A 87 5.63 6.48 -4.75
N LEU A 88 5.69 5.62 -5.77
CA LEU A 88 4.72 5.60 -6.86
C LEU A 88 3.32 5.23 -6.35
N THR A 89 3.21 4.21 -5.49
CA THR A 89 1.91 3.82 -4.90
C THR A 89 1.32 4.95 -4.07
N VAL A 90 2.14 5.63 -3.24
CA VAL A 90 1.69 6.80 -2.48
C VAL A 90 1.19 7.91 -3.41
N ALA A 91 1.92 8.22 -4.49
CA ALA A 91 1.53 9.24 -5.44
C ALA A 91 0.19 8.91 -6.15
N VAL A 92 -0.01 7.65 -6.54
CA VAL A 92 -1.26 7.17 -7.17
C VAL A 92 -2.43 7.28 -6.19
N VAL A 93 -2.26 6.82 -4.95
CA VAL A 93 -3.30 6.88 -3.92
C VAL A 93 -3.62 8.33 -3.55
N GLY A 94 -2.61 9.17 -3.38
CA GLY A 94 -2.79 10.60 -3.13
C GLY A 94 -3.54 11.30 -4.27
N GLY A 95 -3.17 11.00 -5.52
CA GLY A 95 -3.87 11.48 -6.71
C GLY A 95 -5.34 11.04 -6.75
N LEU A 96 -5.62 9.77 -6.44
CA LEU A 96 -6.98 9.22 -6.35
C LEU A 96 -7.81 10.03 -5.35
N VAL A 97 -7.29 10.23 -4.13
CA VAL A 97 -8.00 10.97 -3.07
C VAL A 97 -8.28 12.41 -3.50
N VAL A 98 -7.28 13.12 -4.01
CA VAL A 98 -7.43 14.51 -4.46
C VAL A 98 -8.48 14.61 -5.58
N GLN A 99 -8.43 13.72 -6.57
CA GLN A 99 -9.36 13.73 -7.70
C GLN A 99 -10.78 13.33 -7.30
N ALA A 100 -10.93 12.39 -6.37
CA ALA A 100 -12.23 12.01 -5.83
C ALA A 100 -12.88 13.20 -5.11
N LEU A 101 -12.12 13.89 -4.25
CA LEU A 101 -12.62 15.06 -3.51
C LEU A 101 -12.99 16.21 -4.47
N ARG A 102 -12.23 16.40 -5.56
CA ARG A 102 -12.54 17.36 -6.62
C ARG A 102 -13.77 16.99 -7.47
N GLY A 103 -14.28 15.77 -7.36
CA GLY A 103 -15.36 15.26 -8.21
C GLY A 103 -14.96 15.05 -9.67
N SER A 104 -13.66 14.94 -9.94
CA SER A 104 -13.13 14.61 -11.25
C SER A 104 -13.11 13.10 -11.49
N ASP A 105 -12.82 12.69 -12.73
CA ASP A 105 -12.65 11.27 -13.07
C ASP A 105 -11.47 10.65 -12.28
N ILE A 106 -11.77 9.58 -11.55
CA ILE A 106 -10.80 8.80 -10.76
C ILE A 106 -10.36 7.52 -11.46
N THR A 107 -11.01 7.15 -12.57
CA THR A 107 -10.80 5.88 -13.28
C THR A 107 -9.33 5.58 -13.58
N PRO A 108 -8.50 6.54 -14.04
CA PRO A 108 -7.08 6.28 -14.29
C PRO A 108 -6.32 5.86 -13.03
N TYR A 109 -6.60 6.52 -11.89
CA TYR A 109 -5.92 6.22 -10.62
C TYR A 109 -6.39 4.91 -10.02
N VAL A 110 -7.68 4.57 -10.16
CA VAL A 110 -8.22 3.27 -9.75
C VAL A 110 -7.56 2.15 -10.53
N TRP A 111 -7.41 2.30 -11.85
CA TRP A 111 -6.72 1.32 -12.69
C TRP A 111 -5.25 1.14 -12.29
N LEU A 112 -4.52 2.24 -12.06
CA LEU A 112 -3.13 2.19 -11.62
C LEU A 112 -2.98 1.53 -10.24
N ALA A 113 -3.87 1.84 -9.30
CA ALA A 113 -3.88 1.22 -7.98
C ALA A 113 -4.19 -0.29 -8.06
N ALA A 114 -5.13 -0.68 -8.92
CA ALA A 114 -5.47 -2.07 -9.17
C ALA A 114 -4.29 -2.85 -9.78
N VAL A 115 -3.59 -2.27 -10.76
CA VAL A 115 -2.40 -2.87 -11.36
C VAL A 115 -1.30 -3.04 -10.32
N ALA A 116 -0.99 -1.99 -9.55
CA ALA A 116 0.02 -2.05 -8.50
C ALA A 116 -0.30 -3.17 -7.47
N GLY A 117 -1.55 -3.24 -7.02
CA GLY A 117 -2.00 -4.29 -6.10
C GLY A 117 -1.94 -5.69 -6.69
N ALA A 118 -2.41 -5.87 -7.93
CA ALA A 118 -2.41 -7.15 -8.62
C ALA A 118 -0.98 -7.66 -8.88
N THR A 119 -0.09 -6.80 -9.39
CA THR A 119 1.32 -7.16 -9.62
C THR A 119 2.00 -7.56 -8.31
N TYR A 120 1.75 -6.83 -7.23
CA TYR A 120 2.31 -7.18 -5.93
C TYR A 120 1.78 -8.53 -5.41
N LEU A 121 0.47 -8.78 -5.50
CA LEU A 121 -0.12 -10.06 -5.09
C LEU A 121 0.44 -11.24 -5.89
N ILE A 122 0.59 -11.09 -7.20
CA ILE A 122 1.19 -12.12 -8.05
C ILE A 122 2.63 -12.39 -7.61
N ALA A 123 3.42 -11.33 -7.38
CA ALA A 123 4.81 -11.47 -6.91
C ALA A 123 4.90 -12.13 -5.53
N ALA A 124 4.04 -11.73 -4.59
CA ALA A 124 3.99 -12.31 -3.25
C ALA A 124 3.61 -13.79 -3.29
N LEU A 125 2.57 -14.16 -4.06
CA LEU A 125 2.15 -15.55 -4.23
C LEU A 125 3.24 -16.40 -4.92
N ALA A 126 3.95 -15.85 -5.90
CA ALA A 126 5.08 -16.53 -6.53
C ALA A 126 6.23 -16.76 -5.53
N GLY A 127 6.57 -15.76 -4.71
CA GLY A 127 7.59 -15.87 -3.66
C GLY A 127 7.24 -16.88 -2.56
N THR A 128 5.97 -17.01 -2.18
CA THR A 128 5.54 -18.01 -1.18
C THR A 128 5.68 -19.46 -1.65
N ARG A 129 5.70 -19.72 -2.97
CA ARG A 129 5.86 -21.08 -3.52
C ARG A 129 7.31 -21.55 -3.61
N SER A 130 8.28 -20.66 -3.40
CA SER A 130 9.72 -20.97 -3.46
C SER A 130 10.38 -21.25 -2.10
N LEU A 131 9.59 -21.35 -1.03
CA LEU A 131 10.00 -21.76 0.32
C LEU A 131 9.47 -23.18 0.60
#